data_AF-A0A9X8VCN8-F1
#
_entry.id   AF-A0A9X8VCN8-F1
#
_cell.length_a   1.000
_cell.length_b   1.000
_cell.length_c   1.000
_cell.angle_alpha   90.00
_cell.angle_beta   90.00
_cell.angle_gamma   90.00
#
_symmetry.space_group_name_H-M   'P 1'
#
loop_
_entity.id
_entity.type
_entity.pdbx_description
1 polymer ?
#
loop_
_entity_poly.entity_id
_entity_poly.type
_entity_poly.pdbx_seq_one_letter_code
_entity_poly.pdbx_strand_id
1 'polypeptide(L)'
;ATSAHCIGNAVEQIQLGKQDIVFAGGGEELCWEMACEFDAMGALSTKYNDTPEKASRTYDADRDGFVIAGGGGMVVVEELEHAL
;
A
#
# COMPACT_ATOMS: atom_id res chain seq x y z
N ALA A 1 -2.81 -4.49 1.02
CA ALA A 1 -3.34 -5.43 0.00
C ALA A 1 -4.48 -4.83 -0.84
N THR A 2 -5.23 -3.86 -0.31
CA THR A 2 -6.37 -3.21 -1.00
C THR A 2 -6.04 -2.70 -2.40
N SER A 3 -4.95 -1.94 -2.58
CA SER A 3 -4.60 -1.37 -3.89
C SER A 3 -4.29 -2.44 -4.94
N ALA A 4 -3.63 -3.54 -4.56
CA ALA A 4 -3.37 -4.65 -5.47
C ALA A 4 -4.67 -5.37 -5.87
N HIS A 5 -5.62 -5.51 -4.95
CA HIS A 5 -6.95 -6.01 -5.26
C HIS A 5 -7.71 -5.08 -6.22
N CYS A 6 -7.66 -3.76 -6.01
CA CYS A 6 -8.26 -2.78 -6.93
C CYS A 6 -7.70 -2.91 -8.34
N ILE A 7 -6.39 -3.08 -8.49
CA ILE A 7 -5.73 -3.31 -9.79
C ILE A 7 -6.21 -4.62 -10.41
N GLY A 8 -6.26 -5.71 -9.64
CA GLY A 8 -6.79 -7.00 -10.13
C GLY A 8 -8.25 -6.91 -10.60
N ASN A 9 -9.10 -6.20 -9.85
CA ASN A 9 -10.49 -5.98 -10.23
C ASN A 9 -10.62 -5.12 -11.50
N ALA A 10 -9.77 -4.11 -11.67
CA ALA A 10 -9.73 -3.31 -12.89
C ALA A 10 -9.38 -4.16 -14.12
N VAL A 11 -8.37 -5.03 -14.00
CA VAL A 11 -8.02 -6.01 -15.04
C VAL A 11 -9.22 -6.90 -15.37
N GLU A 12 -9.96 -7.40 -14.37
CA GLU A 12 -11.14 -8.24 -14.59
C GLU A 12 -12.26 -7.49 -15.35
N GLN A 13 -12.52 -6.22 -15.02
CA GLN A 13 -13.51 -5.42 -15.75
C GLN A 13 -13.16 -5.28 -17.24
N ILE A 14 -11.87 -5.05 -17.55
CA ILE A 14 -11.38 -4.91 -18.92
C ILE A 14 -11.44 -6.26 -19.65
N GLN A 15 -10.97 -7.33 -19.02
CA GLN A 15 -10.99 -8.69 -19.60
C GLN A 15 -12.41 -9.16 -19.92
N LEU A 16 -13.41 -8.76 -19.13
CA LEU A 16 -14.81 -9.08 -19.37
C LEU A 16 -15.49 -8.16 -20.39
N GLY A 17 -14.74 -7.24 -21.03
CA GLY A 17 -15.26 -6.28 -22.01
C GLY A 17 -16.24 -5.28 -21.40
N LYS A 18 -16.18 -5.06 -20.08
CA LYS A 18 -17.10 -4.15 -19.39
C LYS A 18 -16.64 -2.70 -19.44
N GLN A 19 -15.34 -2.46 -19.54
CA GLN A 19 -14.71 -1.14 -19.58
C GLN A 19 -13.41 -1.24 -20.40
N ASP A 20 -13.01 -0.16 -21.07
CA ASP A 20 -11.75 -0.12 -21.83
C ASP A 20 -10.61 0.53 -21.03
N ILE A 21 -10.95 1.39 -20.06
CA ILE A 21 -10.01 2.11 -19.20
C ILE A 21 -10.55 2.19 -17.78
N VAL A 22 -9.70 1.95 -16.78
CA VAL A 22 -10.03 2.04 -15.35
C VAL A 22 -8.89 2.68 -14.57
N PHE A 23 -9.19 3.65 -13.71
CA PHE A 23 -8.26 4.14 -12.69
C PHE A 23 -8.29 3.21 -11.48
N ALA A 24 -7.15 2.58 -11.15
CA ALA A 24 -7.06 1.61 -10.07
C ALA A 24 -5.90 1.89 -9.11
N GLY A 25 -6.15 1.79 -7.81
CA GLY A 25 -5.16 2.18 -6.80
C GLY A 25 -5.73 2.18 -5.39
N GLY A 26 -5.10 2.94 -4.51
CA GLY A 26 -5.54 3.11 -3.14
C GLY A 26 -4.80 4.25 -2.45
N GLY A 27 -5.38 4.73 -1.36
CA GLY A 27 -4.77 5.71 -0.47
C GLY A 27 -5.15 5.40 0.97
N GLU A 28 -4.27 5.80 1.87
CA GLU A 28 -4.46 5.68 3.30
C GLU A 28 -4.03 6.99 3.96
N GLU A 29 -4.83 7.47 4.91
CA GLU A 29 -4.48 8.64 5.70
C GLU A 29 -4.03 8.20 7.09
N LEU A 30 -3.00 8.85 7.61
CA LEU A 30 -2.46 8.52 8.92
C LEU A 30 -3.00 9.49 9.97
N CYS A 31 -3.66 8.97 11.00
CA CYS A 31 -3.91 9.71 12.24
C CYS A 31 -3.08 9.14 13.40
N TRP A 32 -2.84 9.95 14.42
CA TRP A 32 -2.04 9.54 15.57
C TRP A 32 -2.73 8.45 16.38
N GLU A 33 -4.07 8.43 16.43
CA GLU A 33 -4.85 7.39 17.09
C GLU A 33 -4.61 6.03 16.43
N MET A 34 -4.63 5.98 15.10
CA MET A 34 -4.36 4.76 14.33
C MET A 34 -2.94 4.25 14.58
N ALA A 35 -1.94 5.15 14.66
CA ALA A 35 -0.58 4.75 15.00
C ALA A 35 -0.51 4.10 16.39
N CYS A 36 -1.23 4.64 17.38
CA CYS A 36 -1.33 4.04 18.72
C CYS A 36 -1.99 2.65 18.70
N GLU A 37 -3.00 2.42 17.86
CA GLU A 37 -3.63 1.10 17.71
C GLU A 37 -2.64 0.05 17.19
N PHE A 38 -1.84 0.40 16.17
CA PHE A 38 -0.79 -0.49 15.66
C PHE A 38 0.36 -0.71 16.65
N ASP A 39 0.71 0.31 17.43
CA ASP A 39 1.70 0.20 18.50
C ASP A 39 1.22 -0.75 19.61
N ALA A 40 -0.06 -0.65 20.00
CA ALA A 40 -0.67 -1.54 20.99
C ALA A 40 -0.70 -3.01 20.55
N MET A 41 -0.76 -3.28 19.24
CA MET A 41 -0.62 -4.63 18.68
C MET A 41 0.83 -5.13 18.64
N GLY A 42 1.82 -4.27 18.93
CA GLY A 42 3.24 -4.57 18.78
C GLY A 42 3.67 -4.70 17.31
N ALA A 43 2.98 -4.04 16.39
CA ALA A 43 3.24 -4.14 14.95
C ALA A 43 4.29 -3.13 14.46
N LEU A 44 4.46 -2.02 15.18
CA LEU A 44 5.40 -0.95 14.85
C LEU A 44 6.80 -1.24 15.38
N SER A 45 7.82 -0.73 14.69
CA SER A 45 9.22 -0.77 15.16
C SER A 45 9.36 0.04 16.46
N THR A 46 10.08 -0.51 17.44
CA THR A 46 10.30 0.13 18.76
C THR A 46 11.78 0.19 19.17
N LYS A 47 12.63 -0.72 18.68
CA LYS A 47 14.06 -0.78 19.01
C LYS A 47 14.88 0.37 18.41
N TYR A 48 14.35 1.04 17.40
CA TYR A 48 15.05 2.08 16.64
C TYR A 48 14.50 3.49 16.85
N ASN A 49 13.75 3.74 17.94
CA ASN A 49 13.15 5.05 18.21
C ASN A 49 14.17 6.20 18.32
N ASP A 50 15.39 5.92 18.79
CA ASP A 50 16.48 6.90 18.86
C ASP A 50 17.21 7.10 17.52
N THR A 51 16.96 6.24 16.53
CA THR A 51 17.56 6.29 15.17
C THR A 51 16.50 5.99 14.09
N PRO A 52 15.44 6.81 13.98
CA PRO A 52 14.26 6.52 13.17
C PRO A 52 14.58 6.33 11.68
N GLU A 53 15.64 6.96 11.17
CA GLU A 53 16.11 6.80 9.79
C GLU A 53 16.59 5.38 9.44
N LYS A 54 16.81 4.54 10.47
CA LYS A 54 17.25 3.14 10.32
C LYS A 54 16.15 2.11 10.56
N ALA A 55 14.94 2.54 10.95
CA ALA A 55 13.85 1.68 11.40
C ALA A 55 13.18 0.89 10.26
N SER A 56 13.10 1.44 9.04
CA SER A 56 12.52 0.73 7.89
C SER A 56 13.54 -0.22 7.25
N ARG A 57 13.46 -1.50 7.61
CA ARG A 57 14.47 -2.53 7.26
C ARG A 57 13.86 -3.90 6.89
N THR A 58 13.03 -3.92 5.86
CA THR A 58 12.12 -5.02 5.49
C THR A 58 12.70 -6.44 5.51
N TYR A 59 13.96 -6.62 5.10
CA TYR A 59 14.60 -7.94 4.99
C TYR A 59 15.75 -8.16 5.98
N ASP A 60 16.00 -7.20 6.87
CA ASP A 60 17.06 -7.30 7.86
C ASP A 60 16.72 -8.37 8.92
N ALA A 61 17.75 -9.06 9.42
CA ALA A 61 17.60 -10.10 10.43
C ALA A 61 17.12 -9.53 11.78
N ASP A 62 17.49 -8.29 12.07
CA ASP A 62 17.16 -7.57 13.30
C ASP A 62 15.96 -6.62 13.12
N ARG A 63 15.10 -6.85 12.10
CA ARG A 63 13.82 -6.16 11.98
C ARG A 63 12.92 -6.44 13.18
N ASP A 64 12.16 -5.44 13.62
CA ASP A 64 11.35 -5.53 14.84
C ASP A 64 9.92 -5.00 14.69
N GLY A 65 9.55 -4.56 13.48
CA GLY A 65 8.22 -4.06 13.16
C GLY A 65 8.25 -3.31 11.84
N PHE A 66 7.11 -2.74 11.43
CA PHE A 66 7.07 -1.84 10.28
C PHE A 66 7.05 -0.37 10.71
N VAL A 67 7.36 0.53 9.77
CA VAL A 67 7.20 1.97 9.95
C VAL A 67 5.88 2.38 9.31
N ILE A 68 4.96 2.91 10.10
CA ILE A 68 3.64 3.32 9.60
C ILE A 68 3.75 4.60 8.77
N ALA A 69 3.00 4.68 7.68
CA ALA A 69 3.01 5.80 6.75
C ALA A 69 1.63 5.97 6.09
N GLY A 70 1.30 7.21 5.73
CA GLY A 70 0.14 7.56 4.91
C GLY A 70 0.57 8.00 3.50
N GLY A 71 -0.39 8.00 2.57
CA GLY A 71 -0.19 8.39 1.18
C GLY A 71 -1.14 7.68 0.23
N GLY A 72 -1.05 8.00 -1.07
CA GLY A 72 -1.89 7.38 -2.10
C GLY A 72 -1.19 7.22 -3.43
N GLY A 73 -1.67 6.26 -4.21
CA GLY A 73 -1.17 5.95 -5.55
C GLY A 73 -2.26 5.36 -6.43
N MET A 74 -2.22 5.72 -7.70
CA MET A 74 -3.19 5.32 -8.72
C MET A 74 -2.44 4.98 -10.00
N VAL A 75 -2.92 3.98 -10.72
CA VAL A 75 -2.49 3.66 -12.08
C VAL A 75 -3.69 3.71 -13.02
N VAL A 76 -3.43 4.02 -14.29
CA VAL A 76 -4.41 3.83 -15.36
C VAL A 76 -4.18 2.43 -15.91
N VAL A 77 -5.23 1.61 -15.89
CA VAL A 77 -5.25 0.28 -16.49
C VAL A 77 -6.13 0.38 -17.73
N GLU A 78 -5.63 -0.04 -18.87
CA GLU A 78 -6.33 0.03 -20.15
C GLU A 78 -6.12 -1.25 -20.95
N GLU A 79 -7.03 -1.48 -21.90
CA GLU A 79 -6.93 -2.55 -22.88
C GLU A 79 -5.70 -2.34 -23.80
N LEU A 80 -5.06 -3.42 -24.24
CA LEU A 80 -3.78 -3.35 -24.95
C LEU A 80 -3.93 -2.73 -26.34
N GLU A 81 -4.96 -3.08 -27.11
CA GLU A 81 -5.23 -2.48 -28.42
C GLU A 81 -5.62 -1.01 -28.30
N HIS A 82 -6.31 -0.62 -27.23
CA HIS A 82 -6.55 0.79 -26.90
C HIS A 82 -5.25 1.57 -26.64
N ALA A 83 -4.29 0.95 -25.96
CA ALA A 83 -3.04 1.59 -25.52
C ALA A 83 -1.99 1.77 -26.64
N LEU A 84 -2.07 0.98 -27.72
CA LEU A 84 -1.10 0.95 -28.83
C LEU A 84 -1.44 1.95 -29.95
#